data_AF-A0A961ZIK2-F1
#
_entry.id   AF-A0A961ZIK2-F1
#
_cell.length_a   1.000
_cell.length_b   1.000
_cell.length_c   1.000
_cell.angle_alpha   90.00
_cell.angle_beta   90.00
_cell.angle_gamma   90.00
#
_symmetry.space_group_name_H-M   'P 1'
#
loop_
_entity.id
_entity.type
_entity.pdbx_description
1 polymer ?
#
loop_
_entity_poly.entity_id
_entity_poly.type
_entity_poly.pdbx_seq_one_letter_code
_entity_poly.pdbx_strand_id
1 'polypeptide(L)'
;MSTDWKEKEREFLESLAPDTGRDLAEWMALISAQRLAHRNDMIDWLRHQGFTFSRASWLERIHHNGGNPIYLEAEDFKRGTATESPDPESPAPVREAVPASATPAMVAADDHPAPRKASDQPAADIRQMASAETAAPSARGATGRDASQPGAMAIPPAGPPRPPDVALAEVLAKAKAYRPLATYVLREIELALPGLVQSAEGAGIVLAAPRPFAMLVVSGKDLRLALALDDRPATGVLAALKLPVTMARFTHRMTHMVVLTDARQVDDTLLALVREAAERAEG
;
A
#
# COMPACT_ATOMS: atom_id res chain seq x y z
N MET A 1 18.43 9.14 -23.65
CA MET A 1 17.63 10.21 -23.03
C MET A 1 17.99 10.23 -21.55
N SER A 2 19.06 10.92 -21.17
CA SER A 2 19.39 11.11 -19.75
C SER A 2 18.29 11.95 -19.13
N THR A 3 17.69 11.46 -18.05
CA THR A 3 16.68 12.23 -17.33
C THR A 3 17.40 13.33 -16.58
N ASP A 4 17.23 14.59 -17.00
CA ASP A 4 17.77 15.75 -16.29
C ASP A 4 16.99 15.93 -14.98
N TRP A 5 17.39 15.18 -13.96
CA TRP A 5 16.81 15.24 -12.62
C TRP A 5 16.93 16.63 -11.98
N LYS A 6 17.96 17.40 -12.38
CA LYS A 6 18.13 18.81 -12.01
C LYS A 6 16.97 19.69 -12.51
N GLU A 7 16.56 19.50 -13.77
CA GLU A 7 15.47 20.27 -14.37
C GLU A 7 14.14 19.96 -13.70
N LYS A 8 13.89 18.68 -13.45
CA LYS A 8 12.67 18.25 -12.72
C LYS A 8 12.63 18.78 -11.30
N GLU A 9 13.77 18.89 -10.61
CA GLU A 9 13.82 19.45 -9.26
C GLU A 9 13.52 20.94 -9.28
N ARG A 10 14.04 21.67 -10.28
CA ARG A 10 13.71 23.08 -10.48
C ARG A 10 12.22 23.28 -10.75
N GLU A 11 11.65 22.55 -11.70
CA GLU A 11 10.22 22.62 -12.03
C GLU A 11 9.35 22.27 -10.81
N PHE A 12 9.77 21.29 -10.00
CA PHE A 12 9.10 20.93 -8.77
C PHE A 12 9.10 22.07 -7.74
N LEU A 13 10.24 22.74 -7.56
CA LEU A 13 10.38 23.87 -6.62
C LEU A 13 9.61 25.10 -7.11
N GLU A 14 9.67 25.41 -8.41
CA GLU A 14 8.92 26.51 -9.02
C GLU A 14 7.41 26.28 -8.95
N SER A 15 6.94 25.04 -9.10
CA SER A 15 5.52 24.69 -8.95
C SER A 15 5.07 24.50 -7.49
N LEU A 16 5.97 24.55 -6.50
CA LEU A 16 5.62 24.26 -5.10
C LEU A 16 4.74 25.35 -4.48
N ALA A 17 5.19 26.60 -4.55
CA ALA A 17 4.46 27.77 -4.06
C ALA A 17 3.11 28.00 -4.78
N PRO A 18 3.02 27.98 -6.13
CA PRO A 18 1.74 28.20 -6.81
C PRO A 18 0.72 27.08 -6.54
N ASP A 19 1.17 25.83 -6.38
CA ASP A 19 0.24 24.71 -6.16
C ASP A 19 -0.25 24.60 -4.71
N THR A 20 0.58 24.99 -3.74
CA THR A 20 0.31 24.75 -2.31
C THR A 20 0.14 26.01 -1.48
N GLY A 21 0.41 27.18 -2.07
CA GLY A 21 0.45 28.46 -1.37
C GLY A 21 1.59 28.60 -0.37
N ARG A 22 2.59 27.70 -0.41
CA ARG A 22 3.74 27.67 0.52
C ARG A 22 5.03 27.37 -0.19
N ASP A 23 6.10 28.05 0.21
CA ASP A 23 7.44 27.83 -0.33
C ASP A 23 8.15 26.62 0.31
N LEU A 24 9.35 26.30 -0.18
CA LEU A 24 10.14 25.19 0.35
C LEU A 24 10.50 25.40 1.83
N ALA A 25 10.88 26.62 2.22
CA ALA A 25 11.33 26.92 3.58
C ALA A 25 10.18 26.75 4.58
N GLU A 26 8.98 27.22 4.23
CA GLU A 26 7.76 27.02 5.00
C GLU A 26 7.41 25.54 5.13
N TRP A 27 7.53 24.76 4.05
CA TRP A 27 7.36 23.31 4.11
C TRP A 27 8.38 22.62 5.01
N MET A 28 9.66 23.00 4.95
CA MET A 28 10.70 22.46 5.83
C MET A 28 10.43 22.77 7.31
N ALA A 29 9.94 23.99 7.60
CA ALA A 29 9.56 24.38 8.95
C ALA A 29 8.37 23.56 9.48
N LEU A 30 7.34 23.36 8.64
CA LEU A 30 6.17 22.56 9.01
C LEU A 30 6.52 21.09 9.24
N ILE A 31 7.30 20.49 8.36
CA ILE A 31 7.76 19.09 8.51
C ILE A 31 8.53 18.93 9.83
N SER A 32 9.44 19.87 10.12
CA SER A 32 10.23 19.85 11.35
C SER A 32 9.38 20.05 12.61
N ALA A 33 8.31 20.86 12.53
CA ALA A 33 7.37 21.06 13.62
C ALA A 33 6.60 19.79 14.00
N GLN A 34 6.33 18.90 13.04
CA GLN A 34 5.60 17.66 13.32
C GLN A 34 6.41 16.59 14.06
N ARG A 35 7.74 16.71 14.11
CA ARG A 35 8.63 15.78 14.84
C ARG A 35 8.38 14.31 14.47
N LEU A 36 8.09 14.04 13.19
CA LEU A 36 7.86 12.69 12.68
C LEU A 36 9.19 11.94 12.62
N ALA A 37 9.27 10.81 13.33
CA ALA A 37 10.51 10.04 13.45
C ALA A 37 10.80 9.15 12.24
N HIS A 38 9.75 8.69 11.54
CA HIS A 38 9.89 7.84 10.36
C HIS A 38 9.56 8.58 9.07
N ARG A 39 10.33 8.27 8.02
CA ARG A 39 10.15 8.80 6.66
C ARG A 39 8.77 8.53 6.09
N ASN A 40 8.22 7.34 6.35
CA ASN A 40 6.90 6.97 5.87
C ASN A 40 5.80 7.82 6.52
N ASP A 41 5.93 8.13 7.81
CA ASP A 41 4.98 9.00 8.52
C ASP A 41 4.97 10.41 7.91
N MET A 42 6.15 10.91 7.53
CA MET A 42 6.28 12.19 6.83
C MET A 42 5.64 12.18 5.44
N ILE A 43 5.88 11.12 4.65
CA ILE A 43 5.27 10.98 3.32
C ILE A 43 3.75 10.88 3.45
N ASP A 44 3.23 10.08 4.37
CA ASP A 44 1.79 9.96 4.58
C ASP A 44 1.19 11.26 5.10
N TRP A 45 1.85 11.96 6.03
CA TRP A 45 1.43 13.29 6.48
C TRP A 45 1.37 14.30 5.31
N LEU A 46 2.40 14.35 4.46
CA LEU A 46 2.42 15.21 3.26
C LEU A 46 1.30 14.83 2.27
N ARG A 47 0.98 13.55 2.14
CA ARG A 47 -0.15 13.11 1.30
C ARG A 47 -1.50 13.60 1.84
N HIS A 48 -1.67 13.67 3.17
CA HIS A 48 -2.86 14.30 3.77
C HIS A 48 -2.92 15.81 3.53
N GLN A 49 -1.79 16.46 3.24
CA GLN A 49 -1.75 17.86 2.80
C GLN A 49 -2.06 18.05 1.30
N GLY A 50 -2.36 16.96 0.57
CA GLY A 50 -2.72 17.01 -0.85
C GLY A 50 -1.56 16.72 -1.81
N PHE A 51 -0.37 16.40 -1.32
CA PHE A 51 0.73 16.00 -2.20
C PHE A 51 0.53 14.61 -2.82
N THR A 52 0.92 14.47 -4.08
CA THR A 52 1.11 13.14 -4.67
C THR A 52 2.30 12.43 -4.03
N PHE A 53 2.33 11.11 -4.07
CA PHE A 53 3.41 10.32 -3.47
C PHE A 53 4.81 10.75 -3.97
N SER A 54 4.94 11.04 -5.27
CA SER A 54 6.21 11.48 -5.86
C SER A 54 6.68 12.83 -5.29
N ARG A 55 5.77 13.80 -5.11
CA ARG A 55 6.10 15.12 -4.54
C ARG A 55 6.39 15.03 -3.04
N ALA A 56 5.60 14.24 -2.31
CA ALA A 56 5.81 13.98 -0.90
C ALA A 56 7.18 13.31 -0.64
N SER A 57 7.55 12.31 -1.45
CA SER A 57 8.87 11.69 -1.36
C SER A 57 10.01 12.66 -1.70
N TRP A 58 9.77 13.66 -2.56
CA TRP A 58 10.78 14.67 -2.85
C TRP A 58 11.03 15.59 -1.64
N LEU A 59 9.96 16.12 -1.04
CA LEU A 59 10.05 16.94 0.17
C LEU A 59 10.69 16.20 1.33
N GLU A 60 10.37 14.91 1.51
CA GLU A 60 11.00 14.07 2.53
C GLU A 60 12.52 13.98 2.32
N ARG A 61 12.97 13.75 1.09
CA ARG A 61 14.41 13.69 0.80
C ARG A 61 15.10 15.03 0.98
N ILE A 62 14.47 16.14 0.57
CA ILE A 62 15.01 17.50 0.78
C ILE A 62 15.12 17.79 2.27
N HIS A 63 14.11 17.43 3.07
CA HIS A 63 14.14 17.57 4.53
C HIS A 63 15.29 16.76 5.15
N HIS A 64 15.44 15.49 4.75
CA HIS A 64 16.56 14.65 5.18
C HIS A 64 17.93 15.18 4.74
N ASN A 65 17.99 15.98 3.69
CA ASN A 65 19.17 16.69 3.23
C ASN A 65 19.34 18.08 3.90
N GLY A 66 18.71 18.29 5.06
CA GLY A 66 18.79 19.52 5.83
C GLY A 66 18.05 20.70 5.19
N GLY A 67 17.04 20.42 4.36
CA GLY A 67 16.29 21.43 3.60
C GLY A 67 16.96 21.86 2.29
N ASN A 68 18.06 21.22 1.89
CA ASN A 68 18.75 21.53 0.64
C ASN A 68 18.25 20.63 -0.51
N PRO A 69 18.16 21.18 -1.73
CA PRO A 69 17.91 20.37 -2.93
C PRO A 69 18.90 19.21 -3.09
N ILE A 70 18.48 18.14 -3.74
CA ILE A 70 19.25 16.89 -3.85
C ILE A 70 20.15 16.90 -5.08
N TYR A 71 19.66 17.49 -6.17
CA TYR A 71 20.31 17.47 -7.48
C TYR A 71 20.73 18.86 -7.95
N LEU A 72 20.03 19.91 -7.53
CA LEU A 72 20.46 21.29 -7.72
C LEU A 72 21.69 21.59 -6.87
N GLU A 73 22.71 22.16 -7.49
CA GLU A 73 23.85 22.72 -6.77
C GLU A 73 23.35 23.93 -5.95
N ALA A 74 23.93 24.17 -4.77
CA ALA A 74 23.52 25.28 -3.89
C ALA A 74 23.57 26.66 -4.60
N GLU A 75 24.46 26.81 -5.57
CA GLU A 75 24.64 28.01 -6.40
C GLU A 75 23.49 28.22 -7.41
N ASP A 76 22.91 27.14 -7.94
CA ASP A 76 21.77 27.21 -8.86
C ASP A 76 20.46 27.46 -8.12
N PHE A 77 20.32 26.89 -6.90
CA PHE A 77 19.17 27.09 -6.04
C PHE A 77 19.06 28.54 -5.54
N LYS A 78 20.16 29.12 -5.05
CA LYS A 78 20.18 30.52 -4.59
C LYS A 78 19.83 31.52 -5.68
N ARG A 79 20.15 31.20 -6.94
CA ARG A 79 19.87 32.06 -8.09
C ARG A 79 18.39 32.04 -8.49
N GLY A 80 17.66 30.95 -8.20
CA GLY A 80 16.22 30.81 -8.45
C GLY A 80 15.33 31.31 -7.31
N THR A 81 15.79 31.25 -6.06
CA THR A 81 15.06 31.79 -4.90
C THR A 81 15.27 33.29 -4.68
N ALA A 82 16.26 33.88 -5.35
CA ALA A 82 16.34 35.32 -5.51
C ALA A 82 15.24 35.75 -6.49
N THR A 83 14.00 35.71 -6.03
CA THR A 83 12.99 36.64 -6.50
C THR A 83 13.60 38.02 -6.32
N GLU A 84 14.11 38.54 -7.43
CA GLU A 84 14.18 39.93 -7.81
C GLU A 84 13.21 40.72 -6.93
N SER A 85 13.73 41.24 -5.82
CA SER A 85 13.07 42.32 -5.11
C SER A 85 13.19 43.50 -6.06
N PRO A 86 12.09 44.01 -6.65
CA PRO A 86 12.17 45.28 -7.34
C PRO A 86 12.65 46.32 -6.32
N ASP A 87 13.74 47.01 -6.67
CA ASP A 87 14.33 48.11 -5.94
C ASP A 87 13.28 49.00 -5.25
N PRO A 88 13.39 49.27 -3.94
CA PRO A 88 12.62 50.33 -3.31
C PRO A 88 13.26 51.71 -3.60
N GLU A 89 12.48 52.58 -4.25
CA GLU A 89 12.53 54.06 -4.19
C GLU A 89 13.76 54.79 -4.78
N SER A 90 13.67 55.92 -5.48
CA SER A 90 12.66 57.00 -5.65
C SER A 90 13.24 58.02 -6.68
N PRO A 91 12.58 59.15 -7.08
CA PRO A 91 11.20 59.57 -6.91
C PRO A 91 10.51 60.05 -8.23
N ALA A 92 9.22 60.39 -8.09
CA ALA A 92 8.25 60.83 -9.10
C ALA A 92 8.59 62.10 -9.92
N PRO A 93 7.74 62.47 -10.91
CA PRO A 93 6.73 63.48 -10.58
C PRO A 93 5.31 63.24 -11.14
N VAL A 94 4.35 63.47 -10.23
CA VAL A 94 3.11 64.28 -10.37
C VAL A 94 2.21 64.12 -11.60
N ARG A 95 0.98 63.63 -11.35
CA ARG A 95 -0.32 64.18 -11.83
C ARG A 95 -1.44 63.56 -11.00
N GLU A 96 -1.94 64.24 -9.97
CA GLU A 96 -3.02 65.25 -10.00
C GLU A 96 -4.42 64.62 -10.15
N ALA A 97 -5.12 64.52 -8.99
CA ALA A 97 -6.56 64.54 -8.64
C ALA A 97 -7.62 64.03 -9.67
N VAL A 98 -8.77 63.44 -9.30
CA VAL A 98 -9.84 63.88 -8.37
C VAL A 98 -10.84 62.69 -8.07
N PRO A 99 -11.98 62.81 -7.34
CA PRO A 99 -12.15 62.19 -6.00
C PRO A 99 -13.39 61.26 -5.81
N ALA A 100 -13.39 60.61 -4.64
CA ALA A 100 -14.51 60.33 -3.70
C ALA A 100 -15.86 59.75 -4.16
N SER A 101 -16.21 58.60 -3.58
CA SER A 101 -17.49 58.35 -2.87
C SER A 101 -17.32 57.08 -2.01
N ALA A 102 -17.19 57.23 -0.69
CA ALA A 102 -18.29 57.21 0.28
C ALA A 102 -18.66 55.79 0.75
N THR A 103 -18.22 55.44 1.97
CA THR A 103 -18.78 54.40 2.85
C THR A 103 -20.15 54.88 3.37
N PRO A 104 -21.12 53.99 3.69
CA PRO A 104 -21.25 53.46 5.06
C PRO A 104 -21.77 51.99 5.11
N ALA A 105 -21.24 51.12 5.96
CA ALA A 105 -21.67 50.78 7.34
C ALA A 105 -22.85 49.78 7.49
N MET A 106 -22.65 48.82 8.40
CA MET A 106 -23.59 47.91 9.11
C MET A 106 -24.30 46.80 8.33
N VAL A 107 -24.10 45.52 8.74
CA VAL A 107 -25.00 44.59 9.49
C VAL A 107 -24.09 43.42 9.94
N ALA A 108 -23.81 43.10 11.21
CA ALA A 108 -24.60 42.52 12.32
C ALA A 108 -25.22 41.13 12.06
N ALA A 109 -25.16 40.27 13.10
CA ALA A 109 -25.77 38.94 13.32
C ALA A 109 -24.97 37.72 12.81
N ASP A 110 -24.43 36.88 13.72
CA ASP A 110 -25.06 35.66 14.29
C ASP A 110 -25.24 34.58 13.20
N ASP A 111 -24.66 33.38 13.28
CA ASP A 111 -25.16 32.33 14.15
C ASP A 111 -24.18 31.13 14.12
N HIS A 112 -23.90 30.57 15.30
CA HIS A 112 -23.23 29.29 15.51
C HIS A 112 -24.20 28.14 15.23
N PRO A 113 -23.77 27.04 14.57
CA PRO A 113 -24.35 25.74 14.87
C PRO A 113 -23.34 24.85 15.60
N ALA A 114 -23.69 24.59 16.86
CA ALA A 114 -23.12 23.58 17.74
C ALA A 114 -23.31 22.13 17.20
N PRO A 115 -22.51 21.16 17.69
CA PRO A 115 -22.62 19.75 17.34
C PRO A 115 -23.87 19.09 17.96
N ARG A 116 -24.61 18.31 17.16
CA ARG A 116 -25.75 17.51 17.63
C ARG A 116 -25.27 16.31 18.44
N LYS A 117 -25.84 16.17 19.65
CA LYS A 117 -25.71 15.04 20.58
C LYS A 117 -26.56 13.83 20.14
N ALA A 118 -26.04 12.66 20.54
CA ALA A 118 -26.65 11.45 21.09
C ALA A 118 -28.16 11.18 20.94
N SER A 119 -28.46 9.92 20.59
CA SER A 119 -29.55 9.03 21.04
C SER A 119 -29.66 7.91 19.98
N ASP A 120 -30.00 6.66 20.23
CA ASP A 120 -30.29 5.88 21.43
C ASP A 120 -30.33 4.42 20.94
N GLN A 121 -30.07 3.46 21.84
CA GLN A 121 -30.44 2.06 21.61
C GLN A 121 -31.98 1.92 21.58
N PRO A 122 -32.50 0.77 21.13
CA PRO A 122 -32.93 -0.15 22.17
C PRO A 122 -32.59 -1.62 21.90
N ALA A 123 -32.27 -2.30 22.99
CA ALA A 123 -32.40 -3.73 23.16
C ALA A 123 -33.85 -4.10 23.54
N ALA A 124 -34.37 -5.21 23.01
CA ALA A 124 -35.35 -6.11 23.64
C ALA A 124 -35.46 -7.35 22.71
N ASP A 125 -35.05 -8.57 23.08
CA ASP A 125 -35.53 -9.51 24.11
C ASP A 125 -36.68 -10.43 23.61
N ILE A 126 -36.64 -11.66 24.11
CA ILE A 126 -37.65 -12.73 24.19
C ILE A 126 -37.71 -13.73 23.00
N ARG A 127 -37.23 -15.00 23.09
CA ARG A 127 -37.59 -16.21 23.89
C ARG A 127 -38.76 -17.02 23.29
N GLN A 128 -38.66 -18.36 23.42
CA GLN A 128 -39.68 -19.44 23.23
C GLN A 128 -39.91 -19.93 21.77
N MET A 129 -40.00 -21.22 21.41
CA MET A 129 -40.23 -22.53 22.08
C MET A 129 -39.48 -23.62 21.26
N ALA A 130 -38.82 -24.66 21.79
CA ALA A 130 -39.26 -25.80 22.62
C ALA A 130 -40.27 -26.76 21.96
N SER A 131 -39.79 -27.94 21.54
CA SER A 131 -40.38 -29.30 21.66
C SER A 131 -39.74 -30.22 20.59
N ALA A 132 -38.85 -31.14 20.95
CA ALA A 132 -39.09 -32.47 21.52
C ALA A 132 -39.57 -33.48 20.45
N GLU A 133 -38.73 -34.50 20.17
CA GLU A 133 -39.04 -35.93 20.36
C GLU A 133 -39.35 -36.57 18.98
N THR A 134 -38.98 -37.80 18.57
CA THR A 134 -38.62 -39.06 19.24
C THR A 134 -37.96 -39.99 18.19
N ALA A 135 -37.18 -40.97 18.68
CA ALA A 135 -37.04 -42.35 18.15
C ALA A 135 -36.16 -42.67 16.92
N ALA A 136 -35.04 -43.37 17.20
CA ALA A 136 -34.56 -44.53 16.44
C ALA A 136 -35.32 -45.82 16.91
N PRO A 137 -35.03 -47.08 16.49
CA PRO A 137 -34.24 -47.62 15.37
C PRO A 137 -34.94 -48.80 14.61
N SER A 138 -34.31 -49.32 13.53
CA SER A 138 -34.39 -50.69 12.94
C SER A 138 -34.47 -50.64 11.42
N ALA A 139 -34.04 -51.61 10.60
CA ALA A 139 -33.04 -52.68 10.65
C ALA A 139 -33.11 -53.36 9.24
N ARG A 140 -31.95 -53.75 8.69
CA ARG A 140 -31.69 -54.85 7.72
C ARG A 140 -32.41 -54.93 6.35
N GLY A 141 -31.60 -55.29 5.34
CA GLY A 141 -32.00 -55.91 4.06
C GLY A 141 -31.33 -55.22 2.87
N ALA A 142 -30.10 -55.57 2.47
CA ALA A 142 -29.73 -56.67 1.58
C ALA A 142 -30.06 -56.47 0.08
N THR A 143 -28.99 -56.60 -0.73
CA THR A 143 -28.90 -56.93 -2.17
C THR A 143 -29.20 -55.87 -3.24
N GLY A 144 -28.14 -55.46 -3.95
CA GLY A 144 -27.95 -55.86 -5.36
C GLY A 144 -28.30 -54.87 -6.47
N ARG A 145 -27.25 -54.46 -7.21
CA ARG A 145 -27.24 -54.03 -8.64
C ARG A 145 -27.98 -52.73 -8.95
N ASP A 146 -27.69 -51.95 -9.99
CA ASP A 146 -26.62 -51.73 -10.96
C ASP A 146 -27.12 -50.46 -11.71
N ALA A 147 -26.20 -49.69 -12.29
CA ALA A 147 -26.43 -48.71 -13.34
C ALA A 147 -27.46 -47.58 -13.11
N SER A 148 -26.95 -46.38 -12.81
CA SER A 148 -27.14 -45.18 -13.66
C SER A 148 -26.42 -43.98 -13.04
N GLN A 149 -25.26 -43.64 -13.62
CA GLN A 149 -24.59 -42.36 -13.40
C GLN A 149 -25.47 -41.22 -13.95
N PRO A 150 -25.79 -40.18 -13.17
CA PRO A 150 -26.24 -38.91 -13.74
C PRO A 150 -25.03 -38.19 -14.35
N GLY A 151 -25.22 -37.71 -15.58
CA GLY A 151 -24.19 -37.14 -16.45
C GLY A 151 -23.28 -36.13 -15.75
N ALA A 152 -22.02 -36.53 -15.58
CA ALA A 152 -20.92 -35.62 -15.37
C ALA A 152 -20.81 -34.72 -16.60
N MET A 153 -21.12 -33.44 -16.43
CA MET A 153 -20.61 -32.41 -17.34
C MET A 153 -19.10 -32.59 -17.42
N ALA A 154 -18.63 -32.91 -18.62
CA ALA A 154 -17.23 -33.17 -18.91
C ALA A 154 -16.35 -32.02 -18.40
N ILE A 155 -15.57 -32.31 -17.37
CA ILE A 155 -14.37 -31.55 -17.05
C ILE A 155 -13.44 -31.76 -18.26
N PRO A 156 -12.99 -30.71 -18.97
CA PRO A 156 -12.05 -30.89 -20.07
C PRO A 156 -10.78 -31.59 -19.55
N PRO A 157 -10.17 -32.49 -20.33
CA PRO A 157 -9.02 -33.25 -19.88
C PRO A 157 -7.90 -32.28 -19.48
N ALA A 158 -7.46 -32.37 -18.23
CA ALA A 158 -6.25 -31.72 -17.77
C ALA A 158 -5.12 -32.15 -18.72
N GLY A 159 -4.54 -31.17 -19.41
CA GLY A 159 -3.35 -31.39 -20.23
C GLY A 159 -2.22 -32.04 -19.41
N PRO A 160 -1.19 -32.57 -20.07
CA PRO A 160 -0.08 -33.21 -19.39
C PRO A 160 0.47 -32.29 -18.29
N PRO A 161 0.89 -32.84 -17.12
CA PRO A 161 1.44 -32.04 -16.04
C PRO A 161 2.60 -31.22 -16.59
N ARG A 162 2.39 -29.91 -16.65
CA ARG A 162 3.37 -28.96 -17.19
C ARG A 162 4.57 -28.98 -16.24
N PRO A 163 5.82 -29.05 -16.74
CA PRO A 163 6.98 -29.01 -15.87
C PRO A 163 6.95 -27.73 -15.01
N PRO A 164 7.24 -27.84 -13.70
CA PRO A 164 7.07 -26.75 -12.74
C PRO A 164 7.87 -25.49 -13.12
N ASP A 165 9.05 -25.68 -13.73
CA ASP A 165 9.94 -24.59 -14.15
C ASP A 165 9.31 -23.70 -15.23
N VAL A 166 8.54 -24.29 -16.16
CA VAL A 166 7.90 -23.53 -17.25
C VAL A 166 6.72 -22.72 -16.71
N ALA A 167 5.92 -23.31 -15.81
CA ALA A 167 4.81 -22.62 -15.18
C ALA A 167 5.29 -21.46 -14.28
N LEU A 168 6.41 -21.67 -13.56
CA LEU A 168 7.04 -20.63 -12.75
C LEU A 168 7.56 -19.47 -13.61
N ALA A 169 8.23 -19.77 -14.73
CA ALA A 169 8.72 -18.76 -15.66
C ALA A 169 7.58 -17.91 -16.27
N GLU A 170 6.44 -18.53 -16.58
CA GLU A 170 5.24 -17.83 -17.07
C GLU A 170 4.65 -16.88 -16.03
N VAL A 171 4.60 -17.28 -14.76
CA VAL A 171 4.15 -16.39 -13.68
C VAL A 171 5.13 -15.24 -13.48
N LEU A 172 6.44 -15.51 -13.47
CA LEU A 172 7.48 -14.48 -13.35
C LEU A 172 7.49 -13.50 -14.53
N ALA A 173 7.11 -13.95 -15.74
CA ALA A 173 6.99 -13.06 -16.89
C ALA A 173 5.93 -11.95 -16.68
N LYS A 174 4.89 -12.20 -15.85
CA LYS A 174 3.86 -11.20 -15.52
C LYS A 174 4.40 -10.04 -14.67
N ALA A 175 5.55 -10.22 -14.01
CA ALA A 175 6.18 -9.21 -13.15
C ALA A 175 6.66 -7.98 -13.92
N LYS A 176 6.86 -8.08 -15.24
CA LYS A 176 7.50 -7.03 -16.07
C LYS A 176 8.78 -6.51 -15.41
N ALA A 177 8.77 -5.26 -14.93
CA ALA A 177 9.91 -4.59 -14.30
C ALA A 177 10.33 -5.23 -12.96
N TYR A 178 9.41 -5.91 -12.26
CA TYR A 178 9.68 -6.55 -10.96
C TYR A 178 10.26 -7.95 -11.06
N ARG A 179 10.49 -8.47 -12.28
CA ARG A 179 11.02 -9.83 -12.47
C ARG A 179 12.35 -10.07 -11.75
N PRO A 180 13.35 -9.16 -11.81
CA PRO A 180 14.61 -9.36 -11.08
C PRO A 180 14.38 -9.42 -9.56
N LEU A 181 13.49 -8.58 -9.03
CA LEU A 181 13.15 -8.57 -7.61
C LEU A 181 12.45 -9.88 -7.20
N ALA A 182 11.50 -10.36 -7.99
CA ALA A 182 10.81 -11.62 -7.72
C ALA A 182 11.77 -12.81 -7.70
N THR A 183 12.69 -12.89 -8.66
CA THR A 183 13.73 -13.94 -8.68
C THR A 183 14.68 -13.83 -7.48
N TYR A 184 15.06 -12.61 -7.10
CA TYR A 184 15.90 -12.38 -5.92
C TYR A 184 15.20 -12.84 -4.63
N VAL A 185 13.94 -12.44 -4.41
CA VAL A 185 13.14 -12.85 -3.26
C VAL A 185 13.03 -14.37 -3.14
N LEU A 186 12.71 -15.06 -4.23
CA LEU A 186 12.60 -16.53 -4.21
C LEU A 186 13.92 -17.20 -3.84
N ARG A 187 15.04 -16.69 -4.38
CA ARG A 187 16.38 -17.20 -4.07
C ARG A 187 16.74 -17.00 -2.59
N GLU A 188 16.49 -15.81 -2.04
CA GLU A 188 16.80 -15.52 -0.64
C GLU A 188 15.95 -16.38 0.31
N ILE A 189 14.68 -16.61 -0.02
CA ILE A 189 13.81 -17.48 0.77
C ILE A 189 14.28 -18.95 0.69
N GLU A 190 14.67 -19.43 -0.49
CA GLU A 190 15.22 -20.77 -0.66
C GLU A 190 16.54 -20.97 0.11
N LEU A 191 17.41 -19.95 0.15
CA LEU A 191 18.62 -19.98 0.97
C LEU A 191 18.31 -20.00 2.47
N ALA A 192 17.27 -19.29 2.91
CA ALA A 192 16.85 -19.26 4.31
C ALA A 192 16.13 -20.54 4.75
N LEU A 193 15.48 -21.24 3.82
CA LEU A 193 14.67 -22.45 4.05
C LEU A 193 15.06 -23.55 3.04
N PRO A 194 16.14 -24.30 3.31
CA PRO A 194 16.54 -25.41 2.45
C PRO A 194 15.44 -26.49 2.44
N GLY A 195 15.00 -26.89 1.24
CA GLY A 195 13.89 -27.84 1.07
C GLY A 195 12.55 -27.18 0.70
N LEU A 196 12.54 -25.88 0.45
CA LEU A 196 11.39 -25.14 -0.05
C LEU A 196 10.88 -25.71 -1.39
N VAL A 197 9.58 -26.01 -1.43
CA VAL A 197 8.86 -26.37 -2.66
C VAL A 197 8.17 -25.12 -3.20
N GLN A 198 8.44 -24.79 -4.45
CA GLN A 198 7.84 -23.66 -5.16
C GLN A 198 6.87 -24.21 -6.22
N SER A 199 5.63 -23.72 -6.22
CA SER A 199 4.63 -24.13 -7.22
C SER A 199 3.88 -22.92 -7.79
N ALA A 200 3.72 -22.89 -9.12
CA ALA A 200 3.03 -21.80 -9.80
C ALA A 200 1.52 -22.00 -9.76
N GLU A 201 0.79 -21.07 -9.14
CA GLU A 201 -0.65 -21.16 -8.94
C GLU A 201 -1.36 -19.88 -9.39
N GLY A 202 -1.96 -19.93 -10.58
CA GLY A 202 -2.70 -18.82 -11.18
C GLY A 202 -1.85 -17.57 -11.46
N ALA A 203 -1.89 -16.60 -10.56
CA ALA A 203 -1.17 -15.33 -10.65
C ALA A 203 -0.05 -15.19 -9.61
N GLY A 204 0.22 -16.23 -8.83
CA GLY A 204 1.24 -16.23 -7.80
C GLY A 204 2.02 -17.53 -7.74
N ILE A 205 3.01 -17.55 -6.85
CA ILE A 205 3.90 -18.68 -6.59
C ILE A 205 3.67 -19.07 -5.13
N VAL A 206 3.22 -20.28 -4.91
CA VAL A 206 3.05 -20.86 -3.57
C VAL A 206 4.38 -21.40 -3.09
N LEU A 207 4.71 -21.07 -1.86
CA LEU A 207 5.89 -21.48 -1.13
C LEU A 207 5.47 -22.44 -0.02
N ALA A 208 6.03 -23.64 -0.04
CA ALA A 208 5.67 -24.71 0.88
C ALA A 208 6.90 -25.39 1.46
N ALA A 209 6.85 -25.71 2.74
CA ALA A 209 7.81 -26.54 3.44
C ALA A 209 7.09 -27.20 4.61
N PRO A 210 6.95 -28.54 4.64
CA PRO A 210 6.12 -29.40 3.78
C PRO A 210 4.66 -28.95 3.52
N ARG A 211 4.16 -27.92 4.21
CA ARG A 211 2.82 -27.33 3.98
C ARG A 211 2.93 -25.91 3.38
N PRO A 212 1.91 -25.42 2.65
CA PRO A 212 1.91 -24.05 2.15
C PRO A 212 1.89 -23.04 3.30
N PHE A 213 2.86 -22.12 3.32
CA PHE A 213 2.99 -21.10 4.35
C PHE A 213 3.11 -19.68 3.80
N ALA A 214 3.52 -19.54 2.54
CA ALA A 214 3.64 -18.24 1.89
C ALA A 214 3.20 -18.26 0.41
N MET A 215 2.79 -17.12 -0.12
CA MET A 215 2.49 -16.93 -1.54
C MET A 215 3.08 -15.62 -2.04
N LEU A 216 3.88 -15.70 -3.09
CA LEU A 216 4.36 -14.55 -3.82
C LEU A 216 3.41 -14.24 -4.98
N VAL A 217 2.61 -13.20 -4.83
CA VAL A 217 1.73 -12.69 -5.89
C VAL A 217 2.51 -11.71 -6.74
N VAL A 218 2.53 -11.97 -8.04
CA VAL A 218 3.34 -11.23 -9.01
C VAL A 218 2.43 -10.42 -9.91
N SER A 219 2.62 -9.09 -9.94
CA SER A 219 1.91 -8.20 -10.84
C SER A 219 2.87 -7.31 -11.62
N GLY A 220 2.37 -6.67 -12.69
CA GLY A 220 3.16 -5.69 -13.44
C GLY A 220 3.35 -4.36 -12.72
N LYS A 221 2.76 -4.18 -11.52
CA LYS A 221 2.78 -2.92 -10.75
C LYS A 221 3.44 -3.08 -9.39
N ASP A 222 3.40 -4.27 -8.81
CA ASP A 222 3.91 -4.58 -7.48
C ASP A 222 4.22 -6.08 -7.33
N LEU A 223 4.99 -6.41 -6.31
CA LEU A 223 5.21 -7.77 -5.83
C LEU A 223 4.65 -7.86 -4.40
N ARG A 224 3.87 -8.90 -4.10
CA ARG A 224 3.24 -9.04 -2.78
C ARG A 224 3.52 -10.41 -2.20
N LEU A 225 4.07 -10.46 -0.99
CA LEU A 225 4.32 -11.69 -0.27
C LEU A 225 3.28 -11.86 0.83
N ALA A 226 2.39 -12.84 0.67
CA ALA A 226 1.44 -13.24 1.68
C ALA A 226 2.06 -14.32 2.59
N LEU A 227 1.84 -14.23 3.91
CA LEU A 227 2.43 -15.09 4.93
C LEU A 227 1.36 -15.61 5.89
N ALA A 228 1.51 -16.87 6.31
CA ALA A 228 0.71 -17.52 7.35
C ALA A 228 1.30 -17.23 8.74
N LEU A 229 0.92 -16.11 9.35
CA LEU A 229 1.39 -15.69 10.69
C LEU A 229 0.27 -15.67 11.74
N ASP A 230 -0.90 -16.24 11.42
CA ASP A 230 -2.09 -16.33 12.28
C ASP A 230 -2.42 -15.01 13.00
N ASP A 231 -2.59 -15.03 14.34
CA ASP A 231 -3.04 -13.93 15.21
C ASP A 231 -1.99 -12.83 15.46
N ARG A 232 -0.90 -12.79 14.70
CA ARG A 232 0.07 -11.70 14.83
C ARG A 232 -0.61 -10.36 14.48
N PRO A 233 -0.33 -9.27 15.20
CA PRO A 233 -0.82 -7.96 14.78
C PRO A 233 -0.07 -7.49 13.52
N ALA A 234 -0.82 -7.02 12.52
CA ALA A 234 -0.26 -6.34 11.35
C ALA A 234 0.46 -5.07 11.79
N THR A 235 1.79 -5.16 11.93
CA THR A 235 2.63 -4.10 12.51
C THR A 235 3.81 -3.82 11.58
N GLY A 236 4.07 -2.54 11.30
CA GLY A 236 5.20 -2.10 10.47
C GLY A 236 5.06 -2.53 9.01
N VAL A 237 5.95 -3.41 8.55
CA VAL A 237 6.00 -3.92 7.16
C VAL A 237 4.88 -4.92 6.83
N LEU A 238 4.20 -5.44 7.86
CA LEU A 238 3.11 -6.40 7.73
C LEU A 238 1.78 -5.66 7.62
N ALA A 239 1.15 -5.75 6.46
CA ALA A 239 -0.23 -5.33 6.23
C ALA A 239 -1.19 -6.51 6.39
N ALA A 240 -2.46 -6.23 6.70
CA ALA A 240 -3.51 -7.23 6.62
C ALA A 240 -3.63 -7.77 5.18
N LEU A 241 -3.89 -9.07 5.04
CA LEU A 241 -4.02 -9.69 3.73
C LEU A 241 -5.13 -9.02 2.90
N LYS A 242 -4.75 -8.47 1.74
CA LYS A 242 -5.66 -7.89 0.75
C LYS A 242 -5.41 -8.54 -0.61
N LEU A 243 -5.91 -9.78 -0.76
CA LEU A 243 -5.89 -10.51 -2.02
C LEU A 243 -7.30 -10.76 -2.55
N PRO A 244 -7.50 -10.84 -3.88
CA PRO A 244 -8.80 -11.12 -4.47
C PRO A 244 -9.36 -12.47 -4.02
N VAL A 245 -10.67 -12.55 -3.84
CA VAL A 245 -11.39 -13.78 -3.41
C VAL A 245 -11.11 -14.98 -4.31
N THR A 246 -10.75 -14.75 -5.57
CA THR A 246 -10.33 -15.80 -6.52
C THR A 246 -9.07 -16.56 -6.09
N MET A 247 -8.27 -16.02 -5.17
CA MET A 247 -7.08 -16.66 -4.61
C MET A 247 -7.32 -17.24 -3.21
N ALA A 248 -8.55 -17.13 -2.66
CA ALA A 248 -8.91 -17.58 -1.32
C ALA A 248 -8.58 -19.05 -1.05
N ARG A 249 -8.64 -19.90 -2.10
CA ARG A 249 -8.29 -21.33 -2.00
C ARG A 249 -6.85 -21.57 -1.55
N PHE A 250 -5.92 -20.67 -1.84
CA PHE A 250 -4.50 -20.80 -1.47
C PHE A 250 -4.10 -19.90 -0.30
N THR A 251 -4.90 -18.88 0.00
CA THR A 251 -4.59 -17.87 1.02
C THR A 251 -5.38 -18.08 2.30
N HIS A 252 -6.11 -19.19 2.46
CA HIS A 252 -6.97 -19.47 3.60
C HIS A 252 -6.24 -19.52 4.95
N ARG A 253 -4.93 -19.80 4.96
CA ARG A 253 -4.08 -19.70 6.16
C ARG A 253 -3.19 -18.46 6.17
N MET A 254 -3.20 -17.66 5.11
CA MET A 254 -2.38 -16.46 5.02
C MET A 254 -3.14 -15.31 5.66
N THR A 255 -2.53 -14.69 6.65
CA THR A 255 -3.16 -13.62 7.43
C THR A 255 -2.52 -12.27 7.14
N HIS A 256 -1.25 -12.29 6.73
CA HIS A 256 -0.45 -11.09 6.53
C HIS A 256 0.07 -10.96 5.12
N MET A 257 0.37 -9.74 4.73
CA MET A 257 0.89 -9.38 3.42
C MET A 257 1.98 -8.32 3.55
N VAL A 258 3.08 -8.51 2.81
CA VAL A 258 4.15 -7.53 2.64
C VAL A 258 4.18 -7.12 1.18
N VAL A 259 4.17 -5.81 0.90
CA VAL A 259 4.35 -5.30 -0.46
C VAL A 259 5.84 -5.03 -0.68
N LEU A 260 6.41 -5.73 -1.65
CA LEU A 260 7.81 -5.65 -2.03
C LEU A 260 7.93 -4.78 -3.29
N THR A 261 8.63 -3.66 -3.15
CA THR A 261 8.95 -2.73 -4.22
C THR A 261 10.45 -2.63 -4.47
N ASP A 262 11.28 -3.01 -3.49
CA ASP A 262 12.74 -2.89 -3.56
C ASP A 262 13.43 -4.11 -2.92
N ALA A 263 14.63 -4.44 -3.42
CA ALA A 263 15.44 -5.56 -2.92
C ALA A 263 15.89 -5.37 -1.47
N ARG A 264 16.06 -4.11 -1.03
CA ARG A 264 16.45 -3.77 0.35
C ARG A 264 15.41 -4.15 1.39
N GLN A 265 14.17 -4.38 0.97
CA GLN A 265 13.11 -4.86 1.86
C GLN A 265 13.23 -6.36 2.15
N VAL A 266 14.07 -7.08 1.40
CA VAL A 266 14.44 -8.48 1.68
C VAL A 266 15.61 -8.45 2.66
N ASP A 267 15.28 -8.16 3.92
CA ASP A 267 16.23 -8.10 5.02
C ASP A 267 16.09 -9.29 5.97
N ASP A 268 16.95 -9.37 6.98
CA ASP A 268 16.91 -10.42 7.98
C ASP A 268 15.58 -10.45 8.75
N THR A 269 14.89 -9.30 8.87
CA THR A 269 13.58 -9.21 9.51
C THR A 269 12.53 -9.93 8.69
N LEU A 270 12.47 -9.68 7.37
CA LEU A 270 11.56 -10.37 6.46
C LEU A 270 11.87 -11.88 6.44
N LEU A 271 13.14 -12.25 6.36
CA LEU A 271 13.53 -13.66 6.34
C LEU A 271 13.22 -14.37 7.67
N ALA A 272 13.30 -13.68 8.81
CA ALA A 272 12.85 -14.21 10.09
C ALA A 272 11.33 -14.45 10.10
N LEU A 273 10.53 -13.53 9.56
CA LEU A 273 9.08 -13.70 9.43
C LEU A 273 8.71 -14.86 8.51
N VAL A 274 9.45 -15.06 7.42
CA VAL A 274 9.26 -16.18 6.49
C VAL A 274 9.56 -17.51 7.18
N ARG A 275 10.64 -17.59 7.96
CA ARG A 275 10.97 -18.78 8.77
C ARG A 275 9.89 -19.08 9.80
N GLU A 276 9.45 -18.07 10.53
CA GLU A 276 8.39 -18.18 11.53
C GLU A 276 7.06 -18.68 10.90
N ALA A 277 6.72 -18.20 9.70
CA ALA A 277 5.55 -18.68 8.96
C ALA A 277 5.70 -20.16 8.55
N ALA A 278 6.89 -20.58 8.13
CA ALA A 278 7.17 -21.98 7.80
C ALA A 278 7.05 -22.89 9.03
N GLU A 279 7.67 -22.51 10.16
CA GLU A 279 7.60 -23.26 11.42
C GLU A 279 6.15 -23.43 11.90
N ARG A 280 5.31 -22.39 11.79
CA ARG A 280 3.89 -22.48 12.14
C ARG A 280 3.08 -23.36 11.20
N ALA A 281 3.46 -23.47 9.94
CA ALA A 281 2.75 -24.33 9.00
C ALA A 281 3.02 -25.82 9.26
N GLU A 282 4.15 -26.16 9.90
CA GLU A 282 4.51 -27.51 10.32
C GLU A 282 3.76 -28.00 11.56
N GLY A 283 3.47 -27.08 12.50
CA GLY A 283 2.66 -27.32 13.71
C GLY A 283 1.16 -27.47 13.45
#